data_AF-A0A7X5U9L2-F1
#
_entry.id   AF-A0A7X5U9L2-F1
#
_cell.length_a   1.000
_cell.length_b   1.000
_cell.length_c   1.000
_cell.angle_alpha   90.00
_cell.angle_beta   90.00
_cell.angle_gamma   90.00
#
_symmetry.space_group_name_H-M   'P 1'
#
loop_
_entity.id
_entity.type
_entity.pdbx_description
1 polymer ?
#
loop_
_entity_poly.entity_id
_entity_poly.type
_entity_poly.pdbx_seq_one_letter_code
_entity_poly.pdbx_strand_id
1 'polypeptide(L)'
;MHTLKESGGSITLVKEAINVDIHGYPGVLKVSRSDDGMTSLSLGWVTDRSVYRLDLQPLDHQQVQANREALLAVTRALGAAGKR
;
A
#
# COMPACT_ATOMS: atom_id res chain seq x y z
N MET A 1 29.70 -6.96 -29.10
CA MET A 1 29.44 -7.09 -27.64
C MET A 1 28.73 -5.82 -27.21
N HIS A 2 27.41 -5.84 -27.10
CA HIS A 2 26.61 -4.66 -26.73
C HIS A 2 26.53 -4.57 -25.21
N THR A 3 27.14 -3.53 -24.64
CA THR A 3 27.04 -3.17 -23.23
C THR A 3 25.69 -2.47 -23.01
N LEU A 4 24.73 -3.18 -22.42
CA LEU A 4 23.48 -2.56 -21.94
C LEU A 4 23.79 -1.84 -20.63
N LYS A 5 23.69 -0.52 -20.69
CA LYS A 5 23.71 0.40 -19.55
C LYS A 5 22.38 0.21 -18.80
N GLU A 6 22.39 -0.53 -17.69
CA GLU A 6 21.20 -0.69 -16.85
C GLU A 6 20.86 0.64 -16.18
N SER A 7 19.86 1.32 -16.74
CA SER A 7 19.10 2.36 -16.07
C SER A 7 18.56 1.80 -14.75
N GLY A 8 18.95 2.41 -13.62
CA GLY A 8 18.59 1.99 -12.27
C GLY A 8 17.09 1.87 -12.05
N GLY A 9 16.57 0.65 -12.15
CA GLY A 9 15.21 0.30 -11.77
C GLY A 9 15.25 -0.46 -10.45
N SER A 10 14.71 0.12 -9.39
CA SER A 10 14.50 -0.60 -8.13
C SER A 10 13.38 -1.63 -8.34
N ILE A 11 13.69 -2.92 -8.11
CA ILE A 11 12.68 -3.98 -8.16
C ILE A 11 11.95 -3.99 -6.81
N THR A 12 10.66 -3.65 -6.82
CA THR A 12 9.80 -3.80 -5.64
C THR A 12 9.03 -5.12 -5.73
N LEU A 13 9.33 -6.05 -4.83
CA LEU A 13 8.63 -7.33 -4.74
C LEU A 13 7.35 -7.15 -3.92
N VAL A 14 6.19 -7.41 -4.54
CA VAL A 14 4.91 -7.48 -3.81
C VAL A 14 4.86 -8.84 -3.11
N LYS A 15 4.91 -8.81 -1.78
CA LYS A 15 4.89 -10.02 -0.95
C LYS A 15 3.47 -10.52 -0.71
N GLU A 16 2.54 -9.60 -0.53
CA GLU A 16 1.15 -9.91 -0.19
C GLU A 16 0.22 -8.87 -0.82
N ALA A 17 -0.89 -9.33 -1.39
CA ALA A 17 -1.96 -8.50 -1.89
C ALA A 17 -3.30 -9.06 -1.38
N ILE A 18 -4.06 -8.24 -0.65
CA ILE A 18 -5.31 -8.64 -0.01
C ILE A 18 -6.42 -7.71 -0.45
N ASN A 19 -7.51 -8.31 -0.93
CA ASN A 19 -8.74 -7.59 -1.18
C ASN A 19 -9.38 -7.20 0.15
N VAL A 20 -9.76 -5.94 0.28
CA VAL A 20 -10.42 -5.39 1.47
C VAL A 20 -11.66 -4.62 1.04
N ASP A 21 -12.68 -4.62 1.89
CA ASP A 21 -13.84 -3.74 1.72
C ASP A 21 -13.60 -2.43 2.49
N ILE A 22 -13.77 -1.30 1.79
CA ILE A 22 -13.66 0.04 2.34
C ILE A 22 -14.99 0.74 2.12
N HIS A 23 -15.88 0.63 3.11
CA HIS A 23 -17.20 1.26 3.09
C HIS A 23 -18.05 0.85 1.88
N GLY A 24 -18.00 -0.42 1.48
CA GLY A 24 -18.71 -0.95 0.32
C GLY A 24 -17.97 -0.78 -1.01
N TYR A 25 -16.78 -0.15 -1.00
CA TYR A 25 -15.92 -0.05 -2.17
C TYR A 25 -14.80 -1.09 -2.11
N PRO A 26 -14.50 -1.78 -3.24
CA PRO A 26 -13.40 -2.72 -3.30
C PRO A 26 -12.07 -1.97 -3.19
N GLY A 27 -11.22 -2.43 -2.27
CA GLY A 27 -9.86 -1.96 -2.08
C GLY A 27 -8.85 -3.10 -2.13
N VAL A 28 -7.59 -2.74 -2.33
CA VAL A 28 -6.45 -3.67 -2.32
C VAL A 28 -5.38 -3.13 -1.39
N LEU A 29 -5.09 -3.90 -0.35
CA LEU A 29 -3.92 -3.71 0.50
C LEU A 29 -2.75 -4.48 -0.09
N LYS A 30 -1.62 -3.80 -0.29
CA LYS A 30 -0.37 -4.40 -0.77
C LYS A 30 0.71 -4.23 0.29
N VAL A 31 1.42 -5.31 0.56
CA VAL A 31 2.67 -5.30 1.33
C VAL A 31 3.80 -5.60 0.35
N SER A 32 4.74 -4.67 0.22
CA SER A 32 5.87 -4.83 -0.68
C SER A 32 7.19 -4.68 0.05
N ARG A 33 8.24 -5.34 -0.45
CA ARG A 33 9.59 -5.23 0.07
C ARG A 33 10.54 -4.82 -1.05
N SER A 34 11.34 -3.80 -0.80
CA SER A 34 12.43 -3.36 -1.69
C SER A 34 13.69 -4.20 -1.48
N ASP A 35 14.63 -4.04 -2.39
CA ASP A 35 15.96 -4.66 -2.39
C ASP A 35 16.79 -4.29 -1.15
N ASP A 36 16.62 -3.07 -0.62
CA ASP A 36 17.20 -2.59 0.63
C ASP A 36 16.55 -3.18 1.91
N GLY A 37 15.56 -4.07 1.75
CA GLY A 37 14.86 -4.74 2.84
C GLY A 37 13.73 -3.93 3.48
N MET A 38 13.49 -2.70 3.02
CA MET A 38 12.42 -1.86 3.54
C MET A 38 11.05 -2.43 3.18
N THR A 39 10.13 -2.42 4.15
CA THR A 39 8.76 -2.89 3.93
C THR A 39 7.83 -1.69 3.77
N SER A 40 7.04 -1.69 2.70
CA SER A 40 6.02 -0.69 2.39
C SER A 40 4.63 -1.31 2.45
N LEU A 41 3.67 -0.53 2.94
CA LEU A 41 2.26 -0.86 2.87
C LEU A 41 1.53 0.20 2.06
N SER A 42 0.75 -0.24 1.10
CA SER A 42 -0.07 0.61 0.25
C SER A 42 -1.50 0.12 0.28
N LEU A 43 -2.45 1.01 0.48
CA LEU A 43 -3.87 0.71 0.38
C LEU A 43 -4.48 1.59 -0.71
N GLY A 44 -5.04 0.97 -1.74
CA GLY A 44 -5.75 1.66 -2.81
C GLY A 44 -7.21 1.24 -2.88
N TRP A 45 -8.11 2.18 -3.12
CA TRP A 45 -9.52 1.89 -3.40
C TRP A 45 -10.10 2.92 -4.37
N VAL A 46 -11.16 2.50 -5.05
CA VAL A 46 -11.85 3.33 -6.05
C VAL A 46 -13.29 3.50 -5.61
N THR A 47 -13.76 4.75 -5.61
CA THR A 47 -15.17 5.09 -5.45
C THR A 47 -15.75 5.52 -6.80
N ASP A 48 -17.05 5.79 -6.84
CA ASP A 48 -17.71 6.29 -8.05
C ASP A 48 -17.17 7.64 -8.55
N ARG A 49 -16.43 8.37 -7.70
CA ARG A 49 -15.97 9.74 -7.97
C ARG A 49 -14.46 9.90 -7.98
N SER A 50 -13.74 9.05 -7.25
CA SER A 50 -12.33 9.29 -6.94
C SER A 50 -11.55 7.98 -6.79
N VAL A 51 -10.26 8.05 -7.10
CA VAL A 51 -9.28 7.02 -6.78
C VAL A 51 -8.46 7.49 -5.58
N TYR A 52 -8.39 6.67 -4.54
CA TYR A 52 -7.61 6.96 -3.34
C TYR A 52 -6.45 5.99 -3.22
N ARG A 53 -5.34 6.50 -2.67
CA ARG A 53 -4.19 5.70 -2.27
C ARG A 53 -3.64 6.25 -0.96
N LEU A 54 -3.31 5.36 -0.05
CA LEU A 54 -2.62 5.66 1.19
C LEU A 54 -1.38 4.78 1.28
N ASP A 55 -0.22 5.41 1.28
CA ASP A 55 1.08 4.74 1.39
C ASP A 55 1.67 5.06 2.75
N LEU A 56 2.03 4.03 3.52
CA LEU A 56 2.86 4.23 4.71
C LEU A 56 4.31 4.38 4.26
N GLN A 57 5.01 5.34 4.86
CA GLN A 57 6.45 5.42 4.71
C GLN A 57 7.09 4.10 5.17
N PRO A 58 8.25 3.72 4.60
CA PRO A 58 8.84 2.42 4.85
C PRO A 58 9.18 2.27 6.34
N LEU A 59 8.80 1.14 6.91
CA LEU A 59 8.94 0.86 8.33
C LEU A 59 9.76 -0.41 8.52
N ASP A 60 10.41 -0.51 9.68
CA ASP A 60 11.11 -1.71 10.12
C ASP A 60 10.18 -2.94 9.95
N HIS A 61 10.73 -4.03 9.41
CA HIS A 61 10.01 -5.26 9.12
C HIS A 61 9.34 -5.87 10.35
N GLN A 62 9.80 -5.55 11.56
CA GLN A 62 9.20 -6.03 12.80
C GLN A 62 7.80 -5.42 13.07
N GLN A 63 7.47 -4.27 12.44
CA GLN A 63 6.26 -3.50 12.76
C GLN A 63 5.12 -3.67 11.74
N VAL A 64 5.29 -4.54 10.73
CA VAL A 64 4.36 -4.68 9.58
C VAL A 64 2.91 -4.91 10.00
N GLN A 65 2.64 -5.75 11.01
CA GLN A 65 1.28 -6.03 11.44
C GLN A 65 0.62 -4.85 12.15
N ALA A 66 1.34 -4.20 13.08
CA ALA A 66 0.83 -3.01 13.77
C ALA A 66 0.55 -1.86 12.78
N ASN A 67 1.42 -1.70 11.78
CA ASN A 67 1.27 -0.68 10.74
C ASN A 67 0.09 -0.97 9.81
N ARG A 68 -0.14 -2.24 9.46
CA ARG A 68 -1.33 -2.67 8.73
C ARG A 68 -2.61 -2.33 9.48
N GLU A 69 -2.68 -2.63 10.76
CA GLU A 69 -3.85 -2.33 11.60
C GLU A 69 -4.09 -0.82 11.69
N ALA A 70 -3.04 -0.03 11.91
CA ALA A 70 -3.12 1.43 11.93
C ALA A 70 -3.62 2.00 10.59
N LEU A 71 -3.14 1.48 9.46
CA LEU A 71 -3.55 1.90 8.13
C LEU A 71 -5.04 1.65 7.87
N LEU A 72 -5.52 0.48 8.28
CA LEU A 72 -6.93 0.13 8.19
C LEU A 72 -7.78 1.00 9.13
N ALA A 73 -7.30 1.31 10.33
CA ALA A 73 -7.98 2.20 11.27
C ALA A 73 -8.15 3.62 10.72
N VAL A 74 -7.08 4.20 10.14
CA VAL A 74 -7.14 5.51 9.47
C VAL A 74 -8.15 5.49 8.33
N THR A 75 -8.13 4.45 7.51
CA THR A 75 -9.04 4.34 6.35
C THR A 75 -10.50 4.26 6.77
N ARG A 76 -10.80 3.51 7.84
CA ARG A 76 -12.15 3.46 8.43
C ARG A 76 -12.61 4.82 8.97
N ALA A 77 -11.70 5.58 9.58
CA ALA A 77 -12.01 6.92 10.07
C ALA A 77 -12.28 7.91 8.92
N LEU A 78 -11.54 7.81 7.82
CA LEU A 78 -11.72 8.66 6.64
C LEU A 78 -13.06 8.41 5.94
N GLY A 79 -13.48 7.15 5.76
CA GLY A 79 -14.78 6.88 5.15
C GLY A 79 -15.98 7.18 6.06
N ALA A 80 -15.77 7.33 7.37
CA ALA A 80 -16.79 7.88 8.27
C ALA A 80 -16.95 9.41 8.11
N ALA A 81 -15.88 10.12 7.74
CA ALA A 81 -15.89 11.58 7.56
C ALA A 81 -16.52 12.04 6.23
N GLY A 82 -16.51 11.20 5.19
CA GLY A 82 -17.06 11.50 3.86
C GLY A 82 -18.58 11.33 3.69
N LYS A 83 -19.31 10.94 4.74
CA LYS A 83 -20.77 10.75 4.74
C LYS A 83 -21.56 11.98 5.26
N ARG A 84 -20.97 13.18 5.26
CA ARG A 84 -21.66 14.42 5.67
C ARG A 84 -22.22 15.18 4.48
#